data_AF-A0A847FY01-F1
#
_entry.id   AF-A0A847FY01-F1
#
_cell.length_a   1.000
_cell.length_b   1.000
_cell.length_c   1.000
_cell.angle_alpha   90.00
_cell.angle_beta   90.00
_cell.angle_gamma   90.00
#
_symmetry.space_group_name_H-M   'P 1'
#
loop_
_entity.id
_entity.type
_entity.pdbx_description
1 polymer ?
#
loop_
_entity_poly.entity_id
_entity_poly.type
_entity_poly.pdbx_seq_one_letter_code
_entity_poly.pdbx_strand_id
1 'polypeptide(L)'
;MRELSLHLLDLLQNSLEAGATHLDVSIEEDLTADRLIIEVRDNGRGMSPDMARRALNPFFTTRTTRHVGLGLPLLAAAAKRCEGELSVDSQPGSGTVVRATFRHSHIDRAPLGNMAGTLLAFLLGGDGRPPRLRYRHQVGDETFEFDSAAIEAEVGEVPLSYPPLRDWLHDYIAEGEAGLAAAGRASGPGGRGAGHEPGDAVYSAVGHKGGNDAKAQES
;
A
#
# COMPACT_ATOMS: atom_id res chain seq x y z
N MET A 1 0.65 14.00 -15.56
CA MET A 1 1.08 14.14 -14.15
C MET A 1 1.30 12.73 -13.61
N ARG A 2 2.39 12.41 -12.91
CA ARG A 2 2.56 11.07 -12.31
C ARG A 2 1.57 10.91 -11.16
N GLU A 3 0.95 9.75 -11.05
CA GLU A 3 0.02 9.40 -9.96
C GLU A 3 0.76 9.26 -8.62
N LEU A 4 0.08 9.52 -7.50
CA LEU A 4 0.66 9.35 -6.15
C LEU A 4 0.98 7.88 -5.85
N SER A 5 0.22 6.94 -6.43
CA SER A 5 0.46 5.50 -6.40
C SER A 5 1.88 5.13 -6.86
N LEU A 6 2.42 5.83 -7.87
CA LEU A 6 3.79 5.58 -8.35
C LEU A 6 4.84 6.06 -7.35
N HIS A 7 4.57 7.15 -6.62
CA HIS A 7 5.44 7.57 -5.52
C HIS A 7 5.38 6.59 -4.37
N LEU A 8 4.19 6.06 -4.06
CA LEU A 8 4.03 5.01 -3.07
C LEU A 8 4.83 3.76 -3.47
N LEU A 9 4.75 3.31 -4.73
CA LEU A 9 5.53 2.17 -5.22
C LEU A 9 7.03 2.38 -5.00
N ASP A 10 7.54 3.59 -5.26
CA ASP A 10 8.95 3.91 -5.01
C ASP A 10 9.32 3.81 -3.52
N LEU A 11 8.43 4.23 -2.61
CA LEU A 11 8.63 4.08 -1.15
C LEU A 11 8.65 2.60 -0.75
N LEU A 12 7.66 1.83 -1.21
CA LEU A 12 7.57 0.40 -0.91
C LEU A 12 8.81 -0.36 -1.40
N GLN A 13 9.32 -0.03 -2.59
CA GLN A 13 10.58 -0.58 -3.09
C GLN A 13 11.79 -0.18 -2.23
N ASN A 14 11.85 1.06 -1.71
CA ASN A 14 12.94 1.46 -0.80
C ASN A 14 12.91 0.60 0.48
N SER A 15 11.72 0.33 1.02
CA SER A 15 11.55 -0.49 2.21
C SER A 15 11.99 -1.94 1.97
N LEU A 16 11.66 -2.53 0.82
CA LEU A 16 12.16 -3.86 0.43
C LEU A 16 13.69 -3.92 0.40
N GLU A 17 14.33 -2.95 -0.25
CA GLU A 17 15.80 -2.88 -0.31
C GLU A 17 16.44 -2.61 1.05
N ALA A 18 15.71 -1.97 1.97
CA ALA A 18 16.12 -1.81 3.35
C ALA A 18 15.98 -3.12 4.16
N GLY A 19 15.48 -4.21 3.55
CA GLY A 19 15.27 -5.49 4.20
C GLY A 19 14.00 -5.56 5.05
N ALA A 20 13.03 -4.68 4.79
CA ALA A 20 11.76 -4.72 5.51
C ALA A 20 11.01 -6.04 5.23
N THR A 21 10.45 -6.60 6.29
CA THR A 21 9.59 -7.79 6.26
C THR A 21 8.14 -7.47 6.58
N HIS A 22 7.89 -6.28 7.14
CA HIS A 22 6.58 -5.77 7.51
C HIS A 22 6.49 -4.30 7.12
N LEU A 23 5.39 -3.94 6.46
CA LEU A 23 5.09 -2.59 6.04
C LEU A 23 3.63 -2.26 6.36
N ASP A 24 3.42 -1.08 6.91
CA ASP A 24 2.10 -0.49 7.08
C ASP A 24 2.00 0.75 6.17
N VAL A 25 0.97 0.77 5.33
CA VAL A 25 0.64 1.90 4.46
C VAL A 25 -0.70 2.46 4.89
N SER A 26 -0.76 3.75 5.17
CA SER A 26 -2.01 4.43 5.47
C SER A 26 -2.24 5.65 4.60
N ILE A 27 -3.45 5.79 4.07
CA ILE A 27 -3.93 6.98 3.37
C ILE A 27 -5.12 7.54 4.16
N GLU A 28 -5.05 8.81 4.50
CA GLU A 28 -6.13 9.53 5.19
C GLU A 28 -6.53 10.76 4.37
N GLU A 29 -7.80 10.80 3.97
CA GLU A 29 -8.44 11.94 3.32
C GLU A 29 -9.40 12.62 4.32
N ASP A 30 -8.94 13.72 4.91
CA ASP A 30 -9.74 14.62 5.74
C ASP A 30 -10.29 15.74 4.85
N LEU A 31 -11.48 15.51 4.30
CA LEU A 31 -12.17 16.47 3.43
C LEU A 31 -12.57 17.76 4.18
N THR A 32 -12.72 17.69 5.50
CA THR A 32 -13.13 18.84 6.32
C THR A 32 -11.97 19.79 6.59
N ALA A 33 -10.78 19.24 6.84
CA ALA A 33 -9.55 19.98 7.02
C ALA A 33 -8.78 20.19 5.71
N ASP A 34 -9.35 19.80 4.57
CA ASP A 34 -8.76 19.89 3.23
C ASP A 34 -7.35 19.27 3.17
N ARG A 35 -7.20 18.06 3.74
CA ARG A 35 -5.89 17.42 3.94
C ARG A 35 -5.89 15.97 3.46
N LEU A 36 -4.85 15.62 2.70
CA LEU A 36 -4.49 14.24 2.35
C LEU A 36 -3.18 13.90 3.06
N ILE A 37 -3.14 12.75 3.72
CA ILE A 37 -1.93 12.19 4.33
C ILE A 37 -1.66 10.82 3.71
N ILE A 38 -0.42 10.59 3.28
CA ILE A 38 0.08 9.28 2.88
C ILE A 38 1.25 8.96 3.80
N GLU A 39 1.17 7.86 4.54
CA GLU A 39 2.23 7.36 5.42
C GLU A 39 2.63 5.94 5.03
N VAL A 40 3.93 5.70 4.99
CA VAL A 40 4.53 4.37 4.85
C VAL A 40 5.45 4.15 6.04
N ARG A 41 5.20 3.09 6.78
CA ARG A 41 6.03 2.60 7.87
C ARG A 41 6.60 1.26 7.49
N ASP A 42 7.91 1.07 7.68
CA ASP A 42 8.58 -0.21 7.49
C ASP A 42 9.44 -0.56 8.70
N ASN A 43 9.76 -1.86 8.81
CA ASN A 43 10.67 -2.39 9.83
C ASN A 43 12.07 -2.73 9.27
N GLY A 44 12.50 -2.06 8.21
CA GLY A 44 13.80 -2.28 7.59
C GLY A 44 14.96 -1.81 8.46
N ARG A 45 16.17 -1.79 7.88
CA ARG A 45 17.40 -1.38 8.58
C ARG A 45 17.43 0.08 9.06
N GLY A 46 16.50 0.91 8.60
CA GLY A 46 16.46 2.34 8.88
C GLY A 46 17.66 3.13 8.33
N MET A 47 17.77 4.38 8.74
CA MET A 47 18.78 5.34 8.27
C MET A 47 19.37 6.10 9.47
N SER A 48 20.67 6.43 9.39
CA SER A 48 21.24 7.43 10.29
C SER A 48 20.66 8.83 10.00
N PRO A 49 20.72 9.79 10.94
CA PRO A 49 20.24 11.16 10.70
C PRO A 49 20.88 11.80 9.46
N ASP A 50 22.18 11.54 9.23
CA ASP A 50 22.90 12.05 8.05
C ASP A 50 22.40 11.40 6.75
N MET A 51 22.12 10.10 6.79
CA MET A 51 21.57 9.37 5.65
C MET A 51 20.14 9.84 5.34
N ALA A 52 19.30 10.03 6.35
CA ALA A 52 17.93 10.51 6.18
C ALA A 52 17.90 11.92 5.55
N ARG A 53 18.77 12.84 5.99
CA ARG A 53 18.93 14.16 5.35
C ARG A 53 19.36 14.05 3.90
N ARG A 54 20.28 13.13 3.59
CA ARG A 54 20.76 12.91 2.22
C ARG A 54 19.71 12.22 1.33
N ALA A 55 18.86 11.36 1.88
CA ALA A 55 17.78 10.68 1.17
C ALA A 55 16.77 11.64 0.53
N LEU A 56 16.65 12.87 1.07
CA LEU A 56 15.84 13.95 0.52
C LEU A 56 16.54 14.76 -0.57
N ASN A 57 17.85 14.59 -0.77
CA ASN A 57 18.59 15.28 -1.82
C ASN A 57 18.37 14.59 -3.17
N PRO A 58 18.00 15.35 -4.23
CA PRO A 58 17.90 14.81 -5.58
C PRO A 58 19.17 14.06 -6.02
N PHE A 59 18.99 12.96 -6.75
CA PHE A 59 20.04 12.10 -7.32
C PHE A 59 20.86 11.29 -6.31
N PHE A 60 20.67 11.51 -5.00
CA PHE A 60 21.29 10.67 -3.99
C PHE A 60 20.58 9.31 -3.89
N THR A 61 21.31 8.23 -4.14
CA THR A 61 20.81 6.86 -4.00
C THR A 61 21.88 5.95 -3.45
N THR A 62 21.49 4.98 -2.63
CA THR A 62 22.33 3.84 -2.23
C THR A 62 22.03 2.60 -3.06
N ARG A 63 21.07 2.67 -4.00
CA ARG A 63 20.70 1.58 -4.90
C ARG A 63 21.78 1.37 -5.96
N THR A 64 22.15 0.12 -6.20
CA THR A 64 23.08 -0.26 -7.27
C THR A 64 22.37 -0.58 -8.58
N THR A 65 21.09 -0.96 -8.53
CA THR A 65 20.28 -1.39 -9.69
C THR A 65 19.58 -0.22 -10.39
N ARG A 66 19.12 0.79 -9.63
CA ARG A 66 18.52 2.02 -10.15
C ARG A 66 19.48 3.19 -9.95
N HIS A 67 19.87 3.84 -11.05
CA HIS A 67 20.94 4.84 -11.08
C HIS A 67 20.51 6.25 -10.62
N VAL A 68 19.24 6.43 -10.24
CA VAL A 68 18.67 7.77 -10.00
C VAL A 68 17.82 7.77 -8.74
N GLY A 69 18.31 8.42 -7.69
CA GLY A 69 17.62 8.61 -6.40
C GLY A 69 16.66 9.79 -6.44
N LEU A 70 15.49 9.59 -7.06
CA LEU A 70 14.49 10.65 -7.21
C LEU A 70 13.15 10.37 -6.51
N GLY A 71 12.90 9.18 -5.96
CA GLY A 71 11.61 8.84 -5.34
C GLY A 71 11.18 9.83 -4.24
N LEU A 72 11.94 9.88 -3.14
CA LEU A 72 11.69 10.78 -2.01
C LEU A 72 11.80 12.26 -2.40
N PRO A 73 12.83 12.73 -3.14
CA PRO A 73 12.91 14.14 -3.55
C PRO A 73 11.73 14.61 -4.40
N LEU A 74 11.24 13.77 -5.33
CA LEU A 74 10.08 14.13 -6.16
C LEU A 74 8.79 14.15 -5.34
N LEU A 75 8.62 13.22 -4.40
CA LEU A 75 7.48 13.23 -3.48
C LEU A 75 7.48 14.48 -2.58
N ALA A 76 8.65 14.85 -2.04
CA ALA A 76 8.82 16.08 -1.25
C ALA A 76 8.45 17.33 -2.06
N ALA A 77 8.91 17.41 -3.31
CA ALA A 77 8.59 18.51 -4.20
C ALA A 77 7.10 18.55 -4.58
N ALA A 78 6.47 17.39 -4.75
CA ALA A 78 5.03 17.29 -5.02
C ALA A 78 4.20 17.76 -3.80
N ALA A 79 4.53 17.28 -2.60
CA ALA A 79 3.90 17.69 -1.35
C ALA A 79 4.00 19.21 -1.14
N LYS A 80 5.22 19.75 -1.26
CA LYS A 80 5.48 21.19 -1.11
C LYS A 80 4.72 22.05 -2.13
N ARG A 81 4.61 21.59 -3.38
CA ARG A 81 3.84 22.31 -4.42
C ARG A 81 2.34 22.32 -4.10
N CYS A 82 1.86 21.33 -3.37
CA CYS A 82 0.45 21.21 -2.98
C CYS A 82 0.22 21.66 -1.53
N GLU A 83 1.02 22.61 -1.05
CA GLU A 83 0.91 23.20 0.29
C GLU A 83 0.97 22.20 1.46
N GLY A 84 1.64 21.07 1.26
CA GLY A 84 1.96 20.14 2.33
C GLY A 84 3.48 19.95 2.48
N GLU A 85 3.86 18.86 3.13
CA GLU A 85 5.25 18.58 3.47
C GLU A 85 5.56 17.07 3.44
N LEU A 86 6.85 16.75 3.36
CA LEU A 86 7.34 15.39 3.53
C LEU A 86 8.20 15.33 4.79
N SER A 87 7.90 14.39 5.67
CA SER A 87 8.70 14.06 6.84
C SER A 87 9.22 12.62 6.73
N VAL A 88 10.44 12.41 7.23
CA VAL A 88 11.09 11.10 7.29
C VAL A 88 11.65 10.94 8.70
N ASP A 89 11.08 10.02 9.47
CA ASP A 89 11.60 9.59 10.76
C ASP A 89 12.21 8.19 10.59
N SER A 90 13.48 8.04 10.96
CA SER A 90 14.19 6.78 10.78
C SER A 90 15.33 6.67 11.77
N GLN A 91 15.50 5.46 12.32
CA GLN A 91 16.59 5.14 13.22
C GLN A 91 17.24 3.83 12.78
N PRO A 92 18.58 3.70 12.82
CA PRO A 92 19.26 2.46 12.48
C PRO A 92 18.70 1.29 13.30
N GLY A 93 18.30 0.21 12.62
CA GLY A 93 17.72 -1.00 13.22
C GLY A 93 16.26 -0.91 13.65
N SER A 94 15.59 0.23 13.48
CA SER A 94 14.19 0.43 13.93
C SER A 94 13.20 0.70 12.79
N GLY A 95 13.65 0.70 11.54
CA GLY A 95 12.82 0.99 10.38
C GLY A 95 12.73 2.46 10.01
N THR A 96 11.73 2.78 9.19
CA THR A 96 11.51 4.12 8.63
C THR A 96 10.02 4.43 8.60
N VAL A 97 9.68 5.68 8.90
CA VAL A 97 8.35 6.27 8.71
C VAL A 97 8.50 7.44 7.75
N VAL A 98 7.86 7.34 6.59
CA VAL A 98 7.76 8.42 5.61
C VAL A 98 6.33 8.91 5.60
N ARG A 99 6.11 10.19 5.87
CA ARG A 99 4.78 10.81 5.85
C ARG A 99 4.76 12.02 4.93
N ALA A 100 3.92 11.97 3.91
CA ALA A 100 3.66 13.05 2.98
C ALA A 100 2.26 13.63 3.24
N THR A 101 2.17 14.95 3.35
CA THR A 101 0.90 15.68 3.46
C THR A 101 0.68 16.52 2.22
N PHE A 102 -0.59 16.76 1.88
CA PHE A 102 -1.01 17.60 0.77
C PHE A 102 -2.29 18.32 1.16
N ARG A 103 -2.50 19.53 0.65
CA ARG A 103 -3.85 20.11 0.59
C ARG A 103 -4.68 19.27 -0.39
N HIS A 104 -5.80 18.72 0.07
CA HIS A 104 -6.61 17.75 -0.68
C HIS A 104 -7.20 18.36 -1.96
N SER A 105 -7.68 19.59 -1.89
CA SER A 105 -8.32 20.30 -3.01
C SER A 105 -7.33 20.93 -4.00
N HIS A 106 -6.02 20.84 -3.76
CA HIS A 106 -5.02 21.56 -4.55
C HIS A 106 -4.99 21.12 -6.03
N ILE A 107 -5.00 22.08 -6.96
CA ILE A 107 -5.09 21.83 -8.40
C ILE A 107 -3.90 21.03 -8.97
N ASP A 108 -2.70 21.26 -8.44
CA ASP A 108 -1.50 20.54 -8.85
C ASP A 108 -1.31 19.19 -8.13
N ARG A 109 -2.24 18.81 -7.25
CA ARG A 109 -2.19 17.52 -6.57
C ARG A 109 -2.48 16.43 -7.59
N ALA A 110 -1.52 15.52 -7.73
CA ALA A 110 -1.74 14.34 -8.55
C ALA A 110 -2.86 13.47 -7.96
N PRO A 111 -3.65 12.78 -8.81
CA PRO A 111 -4.61 11.80 -8.31
C PRO A 111 -3.87 10.67 -7.57
N LEU A 112 -4.59 10.00 -6.66
CA LEU A 112 -4.08 8.78 -6.03
C LEU A 112 -3.65 7.75 -7.08
N GLY A 113 -4.50 7.52 -8.08
CA GLY A 113 -4.19 6.65 -9.22
C GLY A 113 -4.45 5.17 -8.93
N ASN A 114 -3.75 4.29 -9.63
CA ASN A 114 -3.95 2.84 -9.51
C ASN A 114 -3.31 2.26 -8.24
N MET A 115 -4.03 2.35 -7.11
CA MET A 115 -3.61 1.78 -5.82
C MET A 115 -3.58 0.25 -5.84
N ALA A 116 -4.64 -0.41 -6.33
CA ALA A 116 -4.72 -1.87 -6.42
C ALA A 116 -3.52 -2.48 -7.17
N GLY A 117 -3.25 -1.96 -8.38
CA GLY A 117 -2.10 -2.40 -9.17
C GLY A 117 -0.76 -2.11 -8.51
N THR A 118 -0.64 -1.01 -7.76
CA THR A 118 0.58 -0.66 -7.02
C THR A 118 0.85 -1.62 -5.88
N LEU A 119 -0.16 -1.90 -5.04
CA LEU A 119 -0.03 -2.83 -3.92
C LEU A 119 0.25 -4.26 -4.42
N LEU A 120 -0.41 -4.68 -5.51
CA LEU A 120 -0.12 -5.96 -6.13
C LEU A 120 1.26 -6.05 -6.75
N ALA A 121 1.70 -5.02 -7.48
CA ALA A 121 3.05 -5.00 -8.04
C ALA A 121 4.12 -5.14 -6.95
N PHE A 122 3.87 -4.57 -5.77
CA PHE A 122 4.70 -4.75 -4.59
C PHE A 122 4.66 -6.17 -4.04
N LEU A 123 3.47 -6.71 -3.78
CA LEU A 123 3.27 -8.06 -3.23
C LEU A 123 3.80 -9.17 -4.15
N LEU A 124 3.83 -8.95 -5.46
CA LEU A 124 4.23 -9.96 -6.43
C LEU A 124 5.66 -9.77 -6.96
N GLY A 125 6.28 -8.64 -6.66
CA GLY A 125 7.57 -8.24 -7.22
C GLY A 125 8.81 -8.81 -6.50
N GLY A 126 8.63 -9.57 -5.43
CA GLY A 126 9.74 -10.14 -4.64
C GLY A 126 10.20 -11.53 -5.10
N ASP A 127 11.38 -11.97 -4.61
CA ASP A 127 12.00 -13.27 -4.90
C ASP A 127 11.33 -14.47 -4.17
N GLY A 128 9.99 -14.51 -4.16
CA GLY A 128 9.22 -15.68 -3.70
C GLY A 128 8.76 -15.66 -2.23
N ARG A 129 9.03 -14.60 -1.46
CA ARG A 129 8.40 -14.32 -0.15
C ARG A 129 8.19 -12.81 0.02
N PRO A 130 7.05 -12.26 -0.42
CA PRO A 130 6.79 -10.84 -0.22
C PRO A 130 6.71 -10.50 1.26
N PRO A 131 7.10 -9.29 1.66
CA PRO A 131 6.90 -8.82 3.03
C PRO A 131 5.40 -8.73 3.32
N ARG A 132 5.06 -8.80 4.60
CA ARG A 132 3.70 -8.53 5.05
C ARG A 132 3.39 -7.06 4.80
N LEU A 133 2.33 -6.82 4.06
CA LEU A 133 1.77 -5.52 3.78
C LEU A 133 0.42 -5.39 4.47
N ARG A 134 0.28 -4.33 5.26
CA ARG A 134 -1.00 -3.81 5.72
C ARG A 134 -1.27 -2.49 5.02
N TYR A 135 -2.46 -2.34 4.49
CA TYR A 135 -2.91 -1.14 3.81
C TYR A 135 -4.23 -0.68 4.43
N ARG A 136 -4.32 0.61 4.73
CA ARG A 136 -5.53 1.26 5.21
C ARG A 136 -5.76 2.54 4.43
N HIS A 137 -6.97 2.72 3.92
CA HIS A 137 -7.40 3.98 3.32
C HIS A 137 -8.66 4.44 4.01
N GLN A 138 -8.64 5.68 4.51
CA GLN A 138 -9.76 6.32 5.18
C GLN A 138 -10.17 7.59 4.44
N VAL A 139 -11.48 7.74 4.18
CA VAL A 139 -12.08 8.95 3.61
C VAL A 139 -13.25 9.36 4.52
N GLY A 140 -13.05 10.43 5.30
CA GLY A 140 -14.00 10.77 6.38
C GLY A 140 -14.13 9.63 7.40
N ASP A 141 -15.35 9.12 7.60
CA ASP A 141 -15.64 8.01 8.53
C ASP A 141 -15.50 6.62 7.88
N GLU A 142 -15.34 6.56 6.56
CA GLU A 142 -15.30 5.32 5.81
C GLU A 142 -13.87 4.81 5.69
N THR A 143 -13.66 3.52 5.91
CA THR A 143 -12.33 2.91 5.91
C THR A 143 -12.33 1.61 5.13
N PHE A 144 -11.34 1.44 4.25
CA PHE A 144 -10.98 0.18 3.62
C PHE A 144 -9.66 -0.30 4.21
N GLU A 145 -9.58 -1.57 4.57
CA GLU A 145 -8.37 -2.21 5.08
C GLU A 145 -8.05 -3.47 4.28
N PHE A 146 -6.77 -3.70 4.06
CA PHE A 146 -6.22 -4.89 3.42
C PHE A 146 -5.02 -5.37 4.22
N ASP A 147 -5.00 -6.66 4.57
CA ASP A 147 -3.86 -7.29 5.25
C ASP A 147 -3.48 -8.58 4.50
N SER A 148 -2.31 -8.55 3.87
CA SER A 148 -1.76 -9.72 3.16
C SER A 148 -1.64 -10.96 4.04
N ALA A 149 -1.33 -10.82 5.34
CA ALA A 149 -1.19 -11.96 6.24
C ALA A 149 -2.55 -12.62 6.56
N ALA A 150 -3.62 -11.83 6.58
CA ALA A 150 -4.97 -12.36 6.73
C ALA A 150 -5.38 -13.20 5.51
N ILE A 151 -5.08 -12.69 4.30
CA ILE A 151 -5.34 -13.42 3.06
C ILE A 151 -4.52 -14.71 3.02
N GLU A 152 -3.22 -14.66 3.34
CA GLU A 152 -2.35 -15.85 3.37
C GLU A 152 -2.87 -16.92 4.34
N ALA A 153 -3.36 -16.52 5.51
CA ALA A 153 -3.96 -17.44 6.48
C ALA A 153 -5.24 -18.11 5.95
N GLU A 154 -5.96 -17.45 5.05
CA GLU A 154 -7.21 -17.93 4.45
C GLU A 154 -6.97 -18.85 3.25
N VAL A 155 -6.03 -18.51 2.36
CA VAL A 155 -5.73 -19.31 1.16
C VAL A 155 -4.79 -20.49 1.43
N GLY A 156 -4.15 -20.53 2.59
CA GLY A 156 -3.23 -21.60 2.98
C GLY A 156 -1.97 -21.64 2.13
N GLU A 157 -1.73 -22.77 1.44
CA GLU A 157 -0.50 -22.99 0.66
C GLU A 157 -0.53 -22.34 -0.73
N VAL A 158 -1.65 -21.75 -1.14
CA VAL A 158 -1.80 -21.14 -2.47
C VAL A 158 -1.00 -19.83 -2.51
N PRO A 159 0.03 -19.71 -3.37
CA PRO A 159 0.80 -18.47 -3.45
C PRO A 159 -0.06 -17.31 -3.94
N LEU A 160 0.13 -16.10 -3.40
CA LEU A 160 -0.54 -14.89 -3.89
C LEU A 160 -0.29 -14.60 -5.38
N SER A 161 0.77 -15.18 -5.96
CA SER A 161 1.08 -15.10 -7.39
C SER A 161 0.24 -16.03 -8.27
N TYR A 162 -0.57 -16.92 -7.68
CA TYR A 162 -1.49 -17.79 -8.43
C TYR A 162 -2.50 -16.93 -9.21
N PRO A 163 -2.61 -17.04 -10.55
CA PRO A 163 -3.34 -16.05 -11.35
C PRO A 163 -4.78 -15.79 -10.92
N PRO A 164 -5.63 -16.81 -10.62
CA PRO A 164 -6.99 -16.56 -10.14
C PRO A 164 -7.04 -15.80 -8.82
N LEU A 165 -6.14 -16.12 -7.88
CA LEU A 165 -6.05 -15.42 -6.60
C LEU A 165 -5.54 -13.99 -6.79
N ARG A 166 -4.55 -13.79 -7.65
CA ARG A 166 -4.03 -12.47 -8.01
C ARG A 166 -5.12 -11.58 -8.62
N ASP A 167 -5.88 -12.11 -9.57
CA ASP A 167 -6.92 -11.37 -10.26
C ASP A 167 -8.05 -11.03 -9.26
N TRP A 168 -8.42 -11.96 -8.38
CA TRP A 168 -9.34 -11.68 -7.27
C TRP A 168 -8.81 -10.60 -6.32
N LEU A 169 -7.53 -10.66 -5.92
CA LEU A 169 -6.92 -9.65 -5.05
C LEU A 169 -6.94 -8.26 -5.68
N HIS A 170 -6.71 -8.19 -7.00
CA HIS A 170 -6.79 -6.93 -7.73
C HIS A 170 -8.18 -6.34 -7.60
N ASP A 171 -9.20 -7.13 -7.90
CA ASP A 171 -10.58 -6.68 -7.93
C ASP A 171 -11.08 -6.34 -6.52
N TYR A 172 -10.74 -7.16 -5.50
CA TYR A 172 -11.04 -6.88 -4.10
C TYR A 172 -10.51 -5.51 -3.64
N ILE A 173 -9.23 -5.21 -3.92
CA ILE A 173 -8.64 -3.93 -3.55
C ILE A 173 -9.25 -2.79 -4.38
N ALA A 174 -9.47 -2.99 -5.68
CA ALA A 174 -10.03 -1.98 -6.56
C ALA A 174 -11.48 -1.61 -6.18
N GLU A 175 -12.29 -2.60 -5.81
CA GLU A 175 -13.66 -2.40 -5.33
C GLU A 175 -13.69 -1.68 -3.98
N GLY A 176 -12.81 -2.05 -3.05
CA GLY A 176 -12.65 -1.36 -1.77
C GLY A 176 -12.32 0.13 -1.93
N GLU A 177 -11.33 0.43 -2.78
CA GLU A 177 -10.96 1.80 -3.14
C GLU A 177 -12.10 2.57 -3.82
N ALA A 178 -12.82 1.94 -4.74
CA ALA A 178 -13.95 2.55 -5.42
C ALA A 178 -15.12 2.84 -4.46
N GLY A 179 -15.35 1.96 -3.48
CA GLY A 179 -16.33 2.12 -2.42
C GLY A 179 -16.08 3.37 -1.58
N LEU A 180 -14.82 3.60 -1.18
CA LEU A 180 -14.41 4.81 -0.46
C LEU A 180 -14.67 6.09 -1.28
N ALA A 181 -14.28 6.09 -2.55
CA ALA A 181 -14.47 7.25 -3.42
C ALA A 181 -15.96 7.57 -3.65
N ALA A 182 -16.82 6.55 -3.68
CA ALA A 182 -18.27 6.73 -3.74
C ALA A 182 -18.83 7.28 -2.42
N ALA A 183 -18.38 6.74 -1.29
CA ALA A 183 -18.86 7.14 0.03
C ALA A 183 -18.39 8.56 0.42
N GLY A 184 -17.16 8.96 0.09
CA GLY A 184 -16.64 10.32 0.23
C GLY A 184 -17.38 11.36 -0.64
N ARG A 185 -18.00 10.93 -1.74
CA ARG A 185 -18.90 11.78 -2.55
C ARG A 185 -20.33 11.82 -2.01
N ALA A 186 -20.77 10.76 -1.33
CA ALA A 186 -22.12 10.60 -0.81
C ALA A 186 -22.30 11.16 0.62
N SER A 187 -21.21 11.39 1.36
CA SER A 187 -21.21 11.92 2.73
C SER A 187 -21.50 13.43 2.78
N GLY A 188 -22.71 13.80 2.34
CA GLY A 188 -23.59 14.63 3.17
C GLY A 188 -24.08 13.81 4.37
N PRO A 189 -24.69 14.41 5.40
CA PRO A 189 -24.79 13.79 6.72
C PRO A 189 -25.66 12.52 6.68
N GLY A 190 -25.04 11.37 6.93
CA GLY A 190 -25.72 10.12 7.28
C GLY A 190 -25.57 8.99 6.27
N GLY A 191 -24.51 8.20 6.40
CA GLY A 191 -24.41 6.87 5.80
C GLY A 191 -23.32 6.08 6.52
N ARG A 192 -23.64 4.90 7.06
CA ARG A 192 -22.67 3.97 7.67
C ARG A 192 -22.34 2.89 6.64
N GLY A 193 -21.08 2.78 6.22
CA GLY A 193 -20.59 1.73 5.33
C GLY A 193 -20.34 0.40 6.02
N ALA A 194 -20.50 -0.68 5.24
CA ALA A 194 -20.40 -2.07 5.65
C ALA A 194 -18.97 -2.59 5.55
N GLY A 195 -18.48 -3.28 6.59
CA GLY A 195 -17.23 -4.03 6.54
C GLY A 195 -17.33 -5.19 5.55
N HIS A 196 -16.37 -5.31 4.63
CA HIS A 196 -16.25 -6.42 3.69
C HIS A 196 -15.21 -7.42 4.23
N GLU A 197 -15.67 -8.52 4.83
CA GLU A 197 -14.79 -9.62 5.22
C GLU A 197 -14.55 -10.57 4.02
N PRO A 198 -13.30 -10.96 3.75
CA PRO A 198 -12.92 -11.71 2.53
C PRO A 198 -13.36 -13.19 2.50
N GLY A 199 -13.69 -13.76 3.67
CA GLY A 199 -14.01 -15.18 3.94
C GLY A 199 -14.55 -16.02 2.77
N ASP A 200 -15.82 -15.85 2.43
CA ASP A 200 -16.47 -16.79 1.49
C ASP A 200 -16.07 -16.55 0.02
N ALA A 201 -15.58 -15.36 -0.32
CA ALA A 201 -15.28 -14.96 -1.69
C ALA A 201 -13.90 -15.47 -2.16
N VAL A 202 -12.92 -15.51 -1.26
CA VAL A 202 -11.56 -16.00 -1.55
C VAL A 202 -11.58 -17.48 -1.93
N TYR A 203 -12.25 -18.32 -1.13
CA TYR A 203 -12.32 -19.77 -1.39
C TYR A 203 -13.03 -20.09 -2.72
N SER A 204 -14.03 -19.29 -3.10
CA SER A 204 -14.72 -19.41 -4.38
C SER A 204 -13.79 -19.11 -5.57
N ALA A 205 -12.95 -18.08 -5.44
CA ALA A 205 -12.00 -17.66 -6.48
C ALA A 205 -10.84 -18.66 -6.68
N VAL A 206 -10.39 -19.30 -5.60
CA VAL A 206 -9.28 -20.28 -5.64
C VAL A 206 -9.73 -21.62 -6.23
N GLY A 207 -11.04 -21.91 -6.21
CA GLY A 207 -11.61 -23.17 -6.69
C GLY A 207 -11.35 -24.32 -5.71
N HIS A 208 -12.35 -25.17 -5.53
CA HIS A 208 -12.39 -26.30 -4.59
C HIS A 208 -11.26 -27.34 -4.83
N LYS A 209 -10.03 -27.05 -4.41
CA LYS A 209 -8.88 -27.98 -4.44
C LYS A 209 -8.44 -28.42 -3.04
N GLY A 210 -9.35 -28.42 -2.07
CA GLY A 210 -9.09 -28.78 -0.68
C GLY A 210 -9.93 -29.95 -0.13
N GLY A 211 -10.56 -30.78 -0.98
CA GLY A 211 -11.45 -31.83 -0.48
C GLY A 211 -11.58 -33.06 -1.37
N ASN A 212 -11.01 -34.16 -0.88
CA ASN A 212 -11.39 -35.56 -1.13
C ASN A 212 -10.58 -36.39 -2.16
N ASP A 213 -9.26 -36.53 -1.93
CA ASP A 213 -8.51 -37.77 -2.24
C ASP A 213 -8.22 -38.53 -0.94
N ALA A 214 -9.27 -38.98 -0.25
CA ALA A 214 -9.15 -39.87 0.90
C ALA A 214 -10.41 -40.73 1.05
N LYS A 215 -10.63 -41.66 0.12
CA LYS A 215 -11.33 -42.97 0.30
C LYS A 215 -11.62 -43.62 -1.05
N ALA A 216 -10.72 -44.49 -1.52
CA ALA A 216 -11.06 -45.63 -2.38
C ALA A 216 -9.84 -46.58 -2.57
N GLN A 217 -9.26 -47.06 -1.47
CA GLN A 217 -8.47 -48.29 -1.47
C GLN A 217 -8.68 -48.99 -0.12
N GLU A 218 -9.78 -49.71 0.01
CA GLU A 218 -9.96 -50.85 0.91
C GLU A 218 -11.36 -51.44 0.66
N SER A 219 -11.38 -52.52 -0.13
CA SER A 219 -12.33 -53.66 -0.13
C SER A 219 -12.51 -54.20 -1.55
#